data_AF-A0A377I6U9-F1
#
_entry.id   AF-A0A377I6U9-F1
#
_cell.length_a   1.000
_cell.length_b   1.000
_cell.length_c   1.000
_cell.angle_alpha   90.00
_cell.angle_beta   90.00
_cell.angle_gamma   90.00
#
_symmetry.space_group_name_H-M   'P 1'
#
loop_
_entity.id
_entity.type
_entity.pdbx_description
1 polymer ?
#
loop_
_entity_poly.entity_id
_entity_poly.type
_entity_poly.pdbx_seq_one_letter_code
_entity_poly.pdbx_strand_id
1 'polypeptide(L)'
;MLTKATADRMNITNRLAPEQSIKAGSEYLHLLLGQMPDTILKEDRIWFALAAYNMGLGHLLDARRLTKNLGGDPDNWLDVKKNLPLLAQKRYFTNLKYGYARGYEAFQYVENIRRYMNSIVNYQRVQQSQQEQQNSDTPSTKTQQEQP
;
A
#
# COMPACT_ATOMS: atom_id res chain seq x y z
N MET A 1 -6.27 12.46 0.73
CA MET A 1 -7.67 12.87 0.45
C MET A 1 -8.22 12.02 -0.70
N LEU A 2 -9.44 11.51 -0.56
CA LEU A 2 -10.08 10.68 -1.58
C LEU A 2 -10.58 11.54 -2.76
N THR A 3 -10.55 10.98 -3.97
CA THR A 3 -11.21 11.62 -5.13
C THR A 3 -12.72 11.68 -4.89
N LYS A 4 -13.44 12.57 -5.60
CA LYS A 4 -14.91 12.66 -5.48
C LYS A 4 -15.57 11.32 -5.85
N ALA A 5 -15.18 10.74 -6.98
CA ALA A 5 -15.72 9.45 -7.44
C ALA A 5 -15.48 8.31 -6.43
N THR A 6 -14.31 8.28 -5.78
CA THR A 6 -14.05 7.29 -4.71
C THR A 6 -14.92 7.56 -3.49
N ALA A 7 -15.06 8.83 -3.07
CA ALA A 7 -15.88 9.19 -1.93
C ALA A 7 -17.37 8.82 -2.12
N ASP A 8 -17.90 9.09 -3.32
CA ASP A 8 -19.28 8.73 -3.68
C ASP A 8 -19.46 7.21 -3.63
N ARG A 9 -18.50 6.45 -4.19
CA ARG A 9 -18.51 4.98 -4.17
C ARG A 9 -18.45 4.40 -2.75
N MET A 10 -17.78 5.09 -1.83
CA MET A 10 -17.63 4.67 -0.43
C MET A 10 -18.70 5.29 0.49
N ASN A 11 -19.70 5.98 -0.07
CA ASN A 11 -20.80 6.62 0.67
C ASN A 11 -20.34 7.55 1.82
N ILE A 12 -19.26 8.31 1.61
CA ILE A 12 -18.82 9.30 2.62
C ILE A 12 -19.36 10.69 2.31
N THR A 13 -19.81 11.39 3.36
CA THR A 13 -20.41 12.72 3.25
C THR A 13 -19.39 13.84 3.42
N ASN A 14 -18.31 13.60 4.16
CA ASN A 14 -17.25 14.60 4.38
C ASN A 14 -15.84 14.01 4.23
N ARG A 15 -15.18 14.32 3.11
CA ARG A 15 -13.80 13.88 2.81
C ARG A 15 -12.72 14.53 3.67
N LEU A 16 -13.06 15.62 4.37
CA LEU A 16 -12.16 16.33 5.27
C LEU A 16 -12.27 15.84 6.72
N ALA A 17 -13.29 15.04 7.04
CA ALA A 17 -13.39 14.38 8.34
C ALA A 17 -12.35 13.23 8.41
N PRO A 18 -11.37 13.28 9.33
CA PRO A 18 -10.28 12.30 9.38
C PRO A 18 -10.78 10.85 9.48
N GLU A 19 -11.75 10.58 10.35
CA GLU A 19 -12.28 9.25 10.62
C GLU A 19 -12.97 8.66 9.38
N GLN A 20 -13.83 9.45 8.71
CA GLN A 20 -14.50 9.02 7.48
C GLN A 20 -13.49 8.77 6.36
N SER A 21 -12.50 9.65 6.22
CA SER A 21 -11.48 9.57 5.17
C SER A 21 -10.58 8.34 5.34
N ILE A 22 -10.15 8.05 6.57
CA ILE A 22 -9.35 6.87 6.92
C ILE A 22 -10.15 5.60 6.66
N LYS A 23 -11.39 5.53 7.17
CA LYS A 23 -12.25 4.36 7.00
C LYS A 23 -12.50 4.05 5.53
N ALA A 24 -12.98 5.02 4.77
CA ALA A 24 -13.29 4.82 3.35
C ALA A 24 -12.04 4.55 2.51
N GLY A 25 -10.90 5.17 2.83
CA GLY A 25 -9.64 4.85 2.17
C GLY A 25 -9.19 3.41 2.41
N SER A 26 -9.29 2.94 3.65
CA SER A 26 -8.98 1.54 4.01
C SER A 26 -9.90 0.55 3.31
N GLU A 27 -11.21 0.78 3.34
CA GLU A 27 -12.19 -0.07 2.68
C GLU A 27 -12.00 -0.09 1.15
N TYR A 28 -11.66 1.05 0.54
CA TYR A 28 -11.36 1.11 -0.88
C TYR A 28 -10.08 0.32 -1.23
N LEU A 29 -9.04 0.38 -0.40
CA LEU A 29 -7.84 -0.44 -0.58
C LEU A 29 -8.17 -1.94 -0.45
N HIS A 30 -8.99 -2.33 0.53
CA HIS A 30 -9.47 -3.71 0.66
C HIS A 30 -10.25 -4.20 -0.56
N LEU A 31 -11.10 -3.33 -1.13
CA LEU A 31 -11.81 -3.62 -2.37
C LEU A 31 -10.82 -3.88 -3.52
N LEU A 32 -9.78 -3.06 -3.66
CA LEU A 32 -8.76 -3.24 -4.70
C LEU A 32 -7.93 -4.52 -4.49
N LEU A 33 -7.58 -4.84 -3.25
CA LEU A 33 -6.92 -6.11 -2.89
C LEU A 33 -7.75 -7.32 -3.34
N GLY A 34 -9.06 -7.30 -3.12
CA GLY A 34 -9.98 -8.35 -3.54
C GLY A 34 -10.18 -8.46 -5.06
N GLN A 35 -9.81 -7.43 -5.82
CA GLN A 35 -9.86 -7.42 -7.28
C GLN A 35 -8.56 -7.92 -7.94
N MET A 36 -7.51 -8.19 -7.16
CA MET A 36 -6.26 -8.72 -7.69
C MET A 36 -6.45 -10.18 -8.12
N PRO A 37 -6.00 -10.56 -9.33
CA PRO A 37 -6.11 -11.95 -9.80
C PRO A 37 -5.39 -12.91 -8.86
N ASP A 38 -5.90 -14.14 -8.81
CA ASP A 38 -5.32 -15.16 -7.93
C ASP A 38 -3.93 -15.65 -8.36
N THR A 39 -3.53 -15.34 -9.59
CA THR A 39 -2.19 -15.63 -10.11
C THR A 39 -1.10 -14.78 -9.45
N ILE A 40 -1.45 -13.64 -8.84
CA ILE A 40 -0.52 -12.81 -8.09
C ILE A 40 -0.33 -13.41 -6.69
N LEU A 41 0.94 -13.61 -6.30
CA LEU A 41 1.32 -14.06 -4.96
C LEU A 41 0.69 -13.18 -3.89
N LYS A 42 0.16 -13.80 -2.84
CA LYS A 42 -0.66 -13.12 -1.81
C LYS A 42 0.08 -11.96 -1.15
N GLU A 43 1.37 -12.15 -0.90
CA GLU A 43 2.31 -11.20 -0.33
C GLU A 43 2.57 -9.98 -1.24
N ASP A 44 2.42 -10.14 -2.55
CA ASP A 44 2.65 -9.08 -3.54
C ASP A 44 1.38 -8.30 -3.87
N ARG A 45 0.18 -8.88 -3.66
CA ARG A 45 -1.11 -8.25 -4.01
C ARG A 45 -1.27 -6.85 -3.43
N ILE A 46 -0.70 -6.59 -2.25
CA ILE A 46 -0.74 -5.26 -1.63
C ILE A 46 -0.06 -4.20 -2.48
N TRP A 47 1.05 -4.52 -3.14
CA TRP A 47 1.78 -3.54 -3.95
C TRP A 47 1.04 -3.20 -5.23
N PHE A 48 0.44 -4.21 -5.86
CA PHE A 48 -0.47 -4.01 -6.98
C PHE A 48 -1.69 -3.17 -6.58
N ALA A 49 -2.34 -3.50 -5.46
CA ALA A 49 -3.49 -2.75 -4.96
C ALA A 49 -3.14 -1.29 -4.65
N LEU A 50 -1.97 -1.02 -4.06
CA LEU A 50 -1.50 0.35 -3.81
C LEU A 50 -1.22 1.13 -5.11
N ALA A 51 -0.68 0.47 -6.13
CA ALA A 51 -0.53 1.08 -7.44
C ALA A 51 -1.89 1.41 -8.07
N ALA A 52 -2.86 0.48 -8.03
CA ALA A 52 -4.23 0.73 -8.48
C ALA A 52 -4.95 1.79 -7.64
N TYR A 53 -4.63 1.93 -6.35
CA TYR A 53 -5.18 2.97 -5.49
C TYR A 53 -4.75 4.36 -5.98
N ASN A 54 -3.51 4.49 -6.44
CA ASN A 54 -2.95 5.75 -6.92
C ASN A 54 -3.37 6.11 -8.35
N MET A 55 -3.22 5.18 -9.30
CA MET A 55 -3.44 5.46 -10.73
C MET A 55 -4.69 4.77 -11.31
N GLY A 56 -5.44 4.00 -10.52
CA GLY A 56 -6.62 3.27 -10.98
C GLY A 56 -6.31 1.85 -11.47
N LEU A 57 -7.29 0.95 -11.31
CA LEU A 57 -7.18 -0.46 -11.70
C LEU A 57 -6.94 -0.65 -13.20
N GLY A 58 -7.58 0.16 -14.06
CA GLY A 58 -7.43 0.05 -15.51
C GLY A 58 -5.98 0.22 -15.95
N HIS A 59 -5.30 1.24 -15.44
CA HIS A 59 -3.89 1.50 -15.74
C HIS A 59 -2.95 0.47 -15.10
N LEU A 60 -3.29 -0.12 -13.94
CA LEU A 60 -2.56 -1.26 -13.41
C LEU A 60 -2.63 -2.47 -14.35
N LEU A 61 -3.82 -2.77 -14.90
CA LEU A 61 -3.96 -3.86 -15.87
C LEU A 61 -3.16 -3.60 -17.15
N ASP A 62 -3.07 -2.34 -17.58
CA ASP A 62 -2.20 -1.95 -18.69
C ASP A 62 -0.71 -2.11 -18.34
N ALA A 63 -0.28 -1.80 -17.11
CA ALA A 63 1.07 -2.06 -16.65
C ALA A 63 1.43 -3.55 -16.71
N ARG A 64 0.50 -4.42 -16.31
CA ARG A 64 0.66 -5.89 -16.39
C ARG A 64 0.75 -6.36 -17.85
N ARG A 65 -0.14 -5.89 -18.72
CA ARG A 65 -0.08 -6.18 -20.17
C ARG A 65 1.24 -5.73 -20.78
N LEU A 66 1.67 -4.50 -20.47
CA LEU A 66 2.94 -3.96 -20.94
C LEU A 66 4.12 -4.82 -20.47
N THR A 67 4.11 -5.23 -19.20
CA THR A 67 5.16 -6.09 -18.63
C THR A 67 5.27 -7.42 -19.37
N LYS A 68 4.14 -8.07 -19.63
CA LYS A 68 4.10 -9.28 -20.46
C LYS A 68 4.62 -9.03 -21.88
N ASN A 69 4.22 -7.93 -22.52
CA ASN A 69 4.67 -7.58 -23.87
C ASN A 69 6.19 -7.31 -23.93
N LEU A 70 6.79 -6.88 -22.83
CA LEU A 70 8.23 -6.67 -22.70
C LEU A 70 8.99 -7.94 -22.26
N GLY A 71 8.29 -9.08 -22.13
CA GLY A 71 8.88 -10.37 -21.74
C GLY A 71 9.09 -10.56 -20.24
N GLY A 72 8.57 -9.66 -19.40
CA GLY A 72 8.58 -9.82 -17.94
C GLY A 72 7.37 -10.57 -17.40
N ASP A 73 7.40 -10.91 -16.11
CA ASP A 73 6.28 -11.57 -15.45
C ASP A 73 5.22 -10.54 -14.99
N PRO A 74 3.98 -10.59 -15.51
CA PRO A 74 2.91 -9.68 -15.13
C PRO A 74 2.36 -9.90 -13.70
N ASP A 75 2.76 -10.98 -13.03
CA ASP A 75 2.36 -11.32 -11.65
C ASP A 75 3.49 -11.09 -10.64
N ASN A 76 4.71 -10.84 -11.12
CA ASN A 76 5.83 -10.40 -10.28
C ASN A 76 5.78 -8.88 -10.06
N TRP A 77 5.71 -8.44 -8.81
CA TRP A 77 5.64 -7.01 -8.51
C TRP A 77 6.87 -6.22 -9.00
N LEU A 78 8.08 -6.77 -8.89
CA LEU A 78 9.31 -6.06 -9.27
C LEU A 78 9.36 -5.77 -10.77
N ASP A 79 8.91 -6.71 -11.60
CA ASP A 79 8.85 -6.53 -13.04
C ASP A 79 7.79 -5.50 -13.44
N VAL A 80 6.59 -5.59 -12.85
CA VAL A 80 5.52 -4.62 -13.10
C VAL A 80 5.92 -3.22 -12.63
N LYS A 81 6.52 -3.11 -11.44
CA LYS A 81 7.01 -1.86 -10.86
C LYS A 81 7.99 -1.14 -11.79
N LYS A 82 8.96 -1.86 -12.38
CA LYS A 82 9.95 -1.28 -13.32
C LYS A 82 9.28 -0.65 -14.54
N ASN A 83 8.14 -1.18 -14.96
CA ASN A 83 7.42 -0.74 -16.16
C ASN A 83 6.39 0.36 -15.90
N LEU A 84 6.05 0.69 -14.65
CA LEU A 84 5.09 1.74 -14.33
C LEU A 84 5.43 3.09 -14.99
N PRO A 85 6.66 3.62 -14.94
CA PRO A 85 6.98 4.91 -15.56
C PRO A 85 6.84 4.90 -17.10
N LEU A 86 6.88 3.73 -17.73
CA LEU A 86 6.78 3.58 -19.18
C LEU A 86 5.37 3.93 -19.70
N LEU A 87 4.34 3.87 -18.84
CA LEU A 87 2.97 4.24 -19.18
C LEU A 87 2.80 5.72 -19.56
N ALA A 88 3.78 6.58 -19.22
CA ALA A 88 3.79 7.98 -19.61
C ALA A 88 4.43 8.21 -21.00
N GLN A 89 5.10 7.21 -21.58
CA GLN A 89 5.82 7.35 -22.84
C GLN A 89 4.93 6.95 -24.01
N LYS A 90 4.78 7.84 -25.00
CA LYS A 90 3.91 7.66 -26.18
C LYS A 90 4.11 6.32 -26.87
N ARG A 91 5.36 5.90 -27.06
CA ARG A 91 5.70 4.61 -27.70
C ARG A 91 5.08 3.38 -27.02
N TYR A 92 4.79 3.45 -25.73
CA TYR A 92 4.19 2.34 -24.99
C TYR A 92 2.68 2.51 -24.84
N PHE A 93 2.20 3.69 -24.43
CA PHE A 93 0.79 3.83 -24.08
C PHE A 93 -0.18 3.82 -25.26
N THR A 94 0.28 4.14 -26.48
CA THR A 94 -0.60 4.21 -27.66
C THR A 94 -1.32 2.89 -27.96
N ASN A 95 -0.73 1.75 -27.58
CA ASN A 95 -1.30 0.42 -27.80
C ASN A 95 -1.99 -0.16 -26.55
N LEU A 96 -2.10 0.61 -25.47
CA LEU A 96 -2.71 0.19 -24.21
C LEU A 96 -4.19 0.60 -24.17
N LYS A 97 -5.02 -0.19 -23.47
CA LYS A 97 -6.48 -0.03 -23.49
C LYS A 97 -6.94 1.30 -22.87
N TYR A 98 -6.29 1.71 -21.78
CA TYR A 98 -6.61 2.92 -21.04
C TYR A 98 -5.65 4.07 -21.38
N GLY A 99 -4.63 3.82 -22.20
CA GLY A 99 -3.74 4.84 -22.74
C GLY A 99 -2.79 5.43 -21.70
N TYR A 100 -2.51 6.72 -21.84
CA TYR A 100 -1.53 7.45 -21.03
C TYR A 100 -1.84 7.38 -19.53
N ALA A 101 -0.82 7.09 -18.73
CA ALA A 101 -0.89 7.21 -17.28
C ALA A 101 0.40 7.79 -16.70
N ARG A 102 0.27 8.56 -15.62
CA ARG A 102 1.42 9.05 -14.83
C ARG A 102 1.95 7.94 -13.91
N GLY A 103 2.37 6.81 -14.48
CA GLY A 103 2.79 5.65 -13.69
C GLY A 103 4.04 5.88 -12.83
N TYR A 104 4.83 6.92 -13.12
CA TYR A 104 5.90 7.36 -12.21
C TYR A 104 5.36 7.87 -10.86
N GLU A 105 4.16 8.48 -10.81
CA GLU A 105 3.52 8.87 -9.55
C GLU A 105 3.12 7.64 -8.73
N ALA A 106 2.58 6.61 -9.39
CA ALA A 106 2.23 5.34 -8.73
C ALA A 106 3.47 4.62 -8.21
N PHE A 107 4.56 4.59 -8.97
CA PHE A 107 5.85 4.08 -8.52
C PHE A 107 6.30 4.79 -7.23
N GLN A 108 6.35 6.13 -7.24
CA GLN A 108 6.81 6.90 -6.08
C GLN A 108 5.88 6.73 -4.88
N TYR A 109 4.57 6.65 -5.12
CA TYR A 109 3.56 6.42 -4.09
C TYR A 109 3.80 5.11 -3.34
N VAL A 110 3.99 4.00 -4.05
CA VAL A 110 4.23 2.69 -3.44
C VAL A 110 5.55 2.69 -2.65
N GLU A 111 6.62 3.26 -3.22
CA GLU A 111 7.92 3.33 -2.54
C GLU A 111 7.87 4.19 -1.28
N ASN A 112 7.13 5.30 -1.30
CA ASN A 112 6.91 6.14 -0.13
C ASN A 112 6.16 5.38 0.97
N ILE A 113 5.08 4.65 0.64
CA ILE A 113 4.35 3.84 1.61
C ILE A 113 5.23 2.78 2.24
N ARG A 114 6.04 2.09 1.44
CA ARG A 114 7.00 1.10 1.96
C ARG A 114 8.01 1.75 2.91
N ARG A 115 8.54 2.93 2.57
CA ARG A 115 9.44 3.70 3.45
C ARG A 115 8.76 4.08 4.77
N TYR A 116 7.53 4.59 4.73
CA TYR A 116 6.78 4.95 5.94
C TYR A 116 6.47 3.73 6.80
N MET A 117 6.05 2.62 6.21
CA MET A 117 5.78 1.38 6.94
C MET A 117 7.04 0.87 7.64
N ASN A 118 8.18 0.84 6.95
CA ASN A 118 9.45 0.45 7.55
C ASN A 118 9.84 1.38 8.72
N SER A 119 9.64 2.68 8.57
CA SER A 119 9.92 3.66 9.64
C SER A 119 9.06 3.40 10.88
N ILE A 120 7.75 3.17 10.69
CA ILE A 120 6.81 2.89 11.77
C ILE A 120 7.15 1.58 12.48
N VAL A 121 7.41 0.51 11.73
CA VAL A 121 7.77 -0.82 12.29
C VAL A 121 9.08 -0.73 13.07
N ASN A 122 10.09 -0.04 12.52
CA ASN A 122 11.37 0.16 13.21
C ASN A 122 11.20 0.97 14.49
N TYR A 123 10.41 2.05 14.45
CA TYR A 123 10.09 2.85 15.63
C TYR A 123 9.41 2.00 16.71
N GLN A 124 8.39 1.21 16.34
CA GLN A 124 7.68 0.32 17.26
C GLN A 124 8.61 -0.71 17.91
N ARG A 125 9.49 -1.33 17.12
CA ARG A 125 10.50 -2.27 17.62
C ARG A 125 11.42 -1.63 18.66
N VAL A 126 11.90 -0.42 18.40
CA VAL A 126 12.77 0.32 19.34
C VAL A 126 12.03 0.62 20.64
N GLN A 127 10.77 1.08 20.56
CA GLN A 127 9.95 1.35 21.74
C GLN A 127 9.72 0.10 22.60
N GLN A 128 9.43 -1.04 21.96
CA GLN A 128 9.26 -2.32 22.67
C GLN A 128 10.54 -2.74 23.41
N SER A 129 11.70 -2.64 22.74
CA SER A 129 12.98 -2.99 23.39
C SER A 129 13.32 -2.09 24.59
N GLN A 130 12.95 -0.81 24.54
CA GLN A 130 13.15 0.12 25.66
C GLN A 130 12.23 -0.21 26.84
N GLN A 131 10.97 -0.57 26.57
CA GLN A 131 10.02 -0.99 27.61
C GLN A 131 10.45 -2.30 28.28
N GLU A 132 10.97 -3.26 27.51
CA GLU A 132 11.49 -4.53 28.05
C GLU A 132 12.70 -4.30 28.98
N GLN A 133 13.63 -3.42 28.59
CA GLN A 133 14.79 -3.05 29.42
C GLN A 133 14.39 -2.32 30.71
N GLN A 134 13.42 -1.40 30.64
CA GLN A 134 12.91 -0.71 31.85
C GLN A 134 12.19 -1.68 32.80
N ASN A 135 11.46 -2.65 32.26
CA ASN A 135 10.76 -3.66 33.07
C ASN A 135 11.72 -4.69 33.69
N SER A 136 12.86 -5.00 33.04
CA SER A 136 13.89 -5.88 33.62
C SER A 136 14.74 -5.20 34.70
N ASP A 137 14.89 -3.88 34.64
CA ASP A 137 15.71 -3.10 35.59
C ASP A 137 14.92 -2.60 36.83
N THR A 138 13.61 -2.85 36.90
CA THR A 138 12.79 -2.52 38.08
C THR A 138 12.83 -3.68 39.09
N PRO A 139 13.44 -3.52 40.29
CA PRO A 139 13.48 -4.59 41.28
C PRO A 139 12.07 -4.89 41.81
N SER A 140 11.73 -6.18 41.94
CA SER A 140 10.52 -6.65 42.62
C SER A 140 10.48 -6.10 44.07
N THR A 141 9.70 -5.06 44.31
CA THR A 141 9.48 -4.53 45.65
C THR A 141 8.58 -5.50 46.44
N LYS A 142 9.25 -6.43 47.13
CA LYS A 142 8.87 -7.11 48.39
C LYS A 142 7.44 -7.66 48.51
N THR A 143 7.30 -8.95 48.18
CA THR A 143 6.39 -9.86 48.90
C THR A 143 7.08 -10.26 50.21
N GLN A 144 6.87 -9.50 51.29
CA GLN A 144 7.17 -9.92 52.67
C GLN A 144 6.44 -8.96 53.60
N GLN A 145 5.17 -9.25 53.89
CA GLN A 145 4.42 -8.83 55.07
C GLN A 145 3.13 -9.65 55.13
N GLU A 146 3.25 -10.90 55.55
CA GLU A 146 2.18 -11.56 56.31
C GLU A 146 2.65 -11.65 57.77
N GLN A 147 1.88 -10.98 58.61
CA GLN A 147 1.93 -10.86 60.07
C GLN A 147 1.42 -12.16 60.74
N PRO A 148 1.30 -12.24 62.09
CA PRO A 148 1.86 -11.44 63.17
C PRO A 148 2.84 -12.20 64.08
#